data_AF-A0A316SLB3-F1
#
_entry.id   AF-A0A316SLB3-F1
#
_cell.length_a   1.000
_cell.length_b   1.000
_cell.length_c   1.000
_cell.angle_alpha   90.00
_cell.angle_beta   90.00
_cell.angle_gamma   90.00
#
_symmetry.space_group_name_H-M   'P 1'
#
loop_
_entity.id
_entity.type
_entity.pdbx_description
1 polymer ?
#
loop_
_entity_poly.entity_id
_entity_poly.type
_entity_poly.pdbx_seq_one_letter_code
_entity_poly.pdbx_strand_id
1 'polypeptide(L)'
;MSRFLSATCYLAVLALVVGILFVVLSCFKISSYAFKTYESIDKIPYNKVGVLFGTSPLGASGAPNEFFTYRIMAASQLFKSGKIDYILVSGDNRHESYNEPRLMKKALIKAGVPAERIVFDFAGISTLDSVIRARKVFLLKSATFISQGFQNERALFIADKYDLKAVGFNAINPTTSFINRVGIREFFARIKCVFDVYILDSQPKFLGKPESIGKSALPKELSSKPKKMTSPLKQLTDSAEQLRQAALIAKYEPIAKHLTDTAKQIKAHQEKLEVEYDYSQNAQEVTNEQNEILSEEQNEALEQASEVASESLNAGNSNTTYIDPNENPSDEANATDPEKKVVKRSRRVRKDIKKFNGDPWDYY
;
A
#
# COMPACT_ATOMS: atom_id res chain seq x y z
N MET A 1 25.12 -50.51 24.58
CA MET A 1 25.08 -49.09 24.16
C MET A 1 23.82 -48.39 24.74
N SER A 2 23.57 -48.48 26.06
CA SER A 2 22.19 -48.48 26.59
C SER A 2 21.85 -47.50 27.73
N ARG A 3 22.81 -46.74 28.28
CA ARG A 3 22.52 -45.68 29.29
C ARG A 3 23.05 -44.31 28.86
N PHE A 4 24.29 -44.27 28.32
CA PHE A 4 24.86 -43.06 27.74
C PHE A 4 24.00 -42.51 26.58
N LEU A 5 23.62 -43.37 25.63
CA LEU A 5 22.80 -42.98 24.46
C LEU A 5 21.41 -42.45 24.88
N SER A 6 20.79 -43.06 25.88
CA SER A 6 19.53 -42.59 26.47
C SER A 6 19.71 -41.24 27.16
N ALA A 7 20.77 -41.05 27.95
CA ALA A 7 21.08 -39.78 28.60
C ALA A 7 21.33 -38.65 27.58
N THR A 8 22.08 -38.90 26.50
CA THR A 8 22.25 -37.93 25.41
C THR A 8 20.93 -37.62 24.70
N CYS A 9 20.04 -38.60 24.54
CA CYS A 9 18.72 -38.39 23.97
C CYS A 9 17.84 -37.52 24.88
N TYR A 10 17.79 -37.80 26.18
CA TYR A 10 17.05 -36.96 27.15
C TYR A 10 17.59 -35.53 27.21
N LEU A 11 18.91 -35.33 27.16
CA LEU A 11 19.51 -33.99 27.10
C LEU A 11 19.16 -33.26 25.79
N ALA A 12 19.14 -33.96 24.65
CA ALA A 12 18.73 -33.38 23.37
C ALA A 12 17.25 -33.00 23.36
N VAL A 13 16.36 -33.84 23.91
CA VAL A 13 14.93 -33.54 24.07
C VAL A 13 14.72 -32.37 25.03
N LEU A 14 15.43 -32.32 26.16
CA LEU A 14 15.37 -31.19 27.10
C LEU A 14 15.82 -29.88 26.44
N ALA A 15 16.93 -29.89 25.71
CA ALA A 15 17.43 -28.73 24.98
C ALA A 15 16.43 -28.27 23.89
N LEU A 16 15.78 -29.20 23.20
CA LEU A 16 14.72 -28.90 22.23
C LEU A 16 13.49 -28.26 22.90
N VAL A 17 13.02 -28.81 24.03
CA VAL A 17 11.89 -28.25 24.80
C VAL A 17 12.21 -26.85 25.32
N VAL A 18 13.41 -26.63 25.87
CA VAL A 18 13.88 -25.31 26.32
C VAL A 18 14.00 -24.33 25.14
N GLY A 19 14.49 -24.79 23.99
CA GLY A 19 14.57 -23.98 22.77
C GLY A 19 13.19 -23.57 22.23
N ILE A 20 12.21 -24.49 22.21
CA ILE A 20 10.83 -24.20 21.81
C ILE A 20 10.20 -23.21 22.80
N LEU A 21 10.37 -23.42 24.11
CA LEU A 21 9.87 -22.52 25.15
C LEU A 21 10.47 -21.11 24.99
N PHE A 22 11.78 -20.99 24.75
CA PHE A 22 12.45 -19.72 24.49
C PHE A 22 11.86 -19.00 23.26
N VAL A 23 11.61 -19.72 22.17
CA VAL A 23 11.00 -19.15 20.94
C VAL A 23 9.57 -18.67 21.21
N VAL A 24 8.76 -19.47 21.91
CA VAL A 24 7.37 -19.10 22.27
C VAL A 24 7.36 -17.84 23.16
N LEU A 25 8.17 -17.82 24.22
CA LEU A 25 8.30 -16.67 25.11
C LEU A 25 8.84 -15.41 24.40
N SER A 26 9.79 -15.58 23.48
CA SER A 26 10.32 -14.49 22.64
C SER A 26 9.23 -13.86 21.75
N CYS A 27 8.46 -14.70 21.06
CA CYS A 27 7.35 -14.25 20.21
C CYS A 27 6.23 -13.61 21.03
N PHE A 28 5.85 -14.21 22.16
CA PHE A 28 4.85 -13.65 23.07
C PHE A 28 5.29 -12.30 23.65
N LYS A 29 6.55 -12.19 24.11
CA LYS A 29 7.09 -10.95 24.67
C LYS A 29 7.12 -9.83 23.64
N ILE A 30 7.48 -10.09 22.37
CA ILE A 30 7.40 -9.07 21.31
C ILE A 30 5.93 -8.71 21.01
N SER A 31 5.02 -9.69 20.88
CA SER A 31 3.61 -9.37 20.62
C SER A 31 2.88 -8.68 21.78
N SER A 32 3.39 -8.75 23.01
CA SER A 32 2.88 -7.92 24.11
C SER A 32 3.03 -6.41 23.85
N TYR A 33 3.87 -5.97 22.91
CA TYR A 33 3.98 -4.56 22.54
C TYR A 33 2.88 -4.10 21.56
N ALA A 34 1.99 -4.98 21.09
CA ALA A 34 0.83 -4.60 20.31
C ALA A 34 -0.08 -3.60 21.05
N PHE A 35 -0.18 -3.70 22.39
CA PHE A 35 -0.90 -2.75 23.24
C PHE A 35 -0.29 -1.32 23.26
N LYS A 36 0.94 -1.15 22.77
CA LYS A 36 1.59 0.17 22.57
C LYS A 36 1.50 0.65 21.10
N THR A 37 0.69 -0.01 20.26
CA THR A 37 0.44 0.36 18.86
C THR A 37 -0.97 0.91 18.65
N TYR A 38 -1.12 1.77 17.63
CA TYR A 38 -2.34 2.49 17.30
C TYR A 38 -2.63 2.40 15.80
N GLU A 39 -3.91 2.25 15.45
CA GLU A 39 -4.40 2.25 14.06
C GLU A 39 -5.22 3.51 13.74
N SER A 40 -5.80 4.15 14.76
CA SER A 40 -6.55 5.41 14.63
C SER A 40 -5.68 6.61 14.97
N ILE A 41 -5.69 7.62 14.09
CA ILE A 41 -5.01 8.90 14.25
C ILE A 41 -5.54 9.65 15.47
N ASP A 42 -6.84 9.56 15.76
CA ASP A 42 -7.45 10.29 16.88
C ASP A 42 -6.90 9.81 18.21
N LYS A 43 -6.74 8.48 18.35
CA LYS A 43 -6.30 7.80 19.57
C LYS A 43 -4.80 7.90 19.86
N ILE A 44 -3.93 8.08 18.86
CA ILE A 44 -2.49 8.11 19.09
C ILE A 44 -2.06 9.40 19.82
N PRO A 45 -1.19 9.33 20.85
CA PRO A 45 -0.63 10.52 21.48
C PRO A 45 0.35 11.26 20.55
N TYR A 46 0.52 12.55 20.80
CA TYR A 46 1.52 13.37 20.10
C TYR A 46 2.96 12.98 20.49
N ASN A 47 3.86 12.98 19.51
CA ASN A 47 5.31 12.99 19.71
C ASN A 47 5.97 13.95 18.72
N LYS A 48 6.97 14.72 19.15
CA LYS A 48 7.68 15.67 18.27
C LYS A 48 8.22 15.01 16.98
N VAL A 49 8.67 13.76 17.06
CA VAL A 49 9.27 13.05 15.91
C VAL A 49 8.58 11.72 15.65
N GLY A 50 8.14 11.53 14.40
CA GLY A 50 7.79 10.22 13.86
C GLY A 50 9.01 9.59 13.19
N VAL A 51 9.37 8.36 13.55
CA VAL A 51 10.42 7.58 12.87
C VAL A 51 9.74 6.69 11.84
N LEU A 52 9.88 7.05 10.57
CA LEU A 52 9.44 6.27 9.44
C LEU A 52 10.50 5.20 9.13
N PHE A 53 10.12 3.93 9.32
CA PHE A 53 11.02 2.81 9.04
C PHE A 53 11.10 2.49 7.55
N GLY A 54 12.30 2.14 7.12
CA GLY A 54 12.65 1.78 5.77
C GLY A 54 11.95 0.56 5.18
N THR A 55 11.64 0.66 3.90
CA THR A 55 11.23 -0.41 3.00
C THR A 55 11.47 0.04 1.54
N SER A 56 11.77 -0.90 0.65
CA SER A 56 11.93 -0.60 -0.78
C SER A 56 10.60 -0.16 -1.41
N PRO A 57 10.54 0.90 -2.25
CA PRO A 57 9.34 1.23 -3.02
C PRO A 57 9.01 0.23 -4.14
N LEU A 58 9.95 -0.66 -4.50
CA LEU A 58 9.71 -1.75 -5.45
C LEU A 58 9.82 -3.12 -4.77
N GLY A 59 8.91 -4.03 -5.10
CA GLY A 59 8.95 -5.43 -4.70
C GLY A 59 9.96 -6.25 -5.52
N ALA A 60 10.16 -7.52 -5.13
CA ALA A 60 11.12 -8.42 -5.78
C ALA A 60 10.83 -8.71 -7.27
N SER A 61 9.61 -8.43 -7.75
CA SER A 61 9.20 -8.52 -9.16
C SER A 61 9.39 -7.22 -9.94
N GLY A 62 9.92 -6.15 -9.32
CA GLY A 62 9.96 -4.81 -9.89
C GLY A 62 8.63 -4.04 -9.84
N ALA A 63 7.54 -4.67 -9.38
CA ALA A 63 6.25 -4.01 -9.18
C ALA A 63 6.28 -3.03 -7.99
N PRO A 64 5.43 -1.98 -7.96
CA PRO A 64 5.28 -1.10 -6.80
C PRO A 64 5.00 -1.86 -5.51
N ASN A 65 5.64 -1.45 -4.41
CA ASN A 65 5.49 -2.08 -3.10
C ASN A 65 4.41 -1.38 -2.27
N GLU A 66 3.26 -2.04 -2.11
CA GLU A 66 2.15 -1.55 -1.28
C GLU A 66 2.58 -1.25 0.18
N PHE A 67 3.53 -2.01 0.74
CA PHE A 67 4.09 -1.73 2.07
C PHE A 67 4.75 -0.35 2.17
N PHE A 68 5.38 0.14 1.10
CA PHE A 68 5.97 1.46 1.03
C PHE A 68 4.88 2.53 1.01
N THR A 69 3.93 2.40 0.08
CA THR A 69 2.84 3.37 -0.12
C THR A 69 2.06 3.62 1.17
N TYR A 70 1.64 2.56 1.86
CA TYR A 70 0.89 2.71 3.11
C TYR A 70 1.69 3.34 4.25
N ARG A 71 3.03 3.17 4.30
CA ARG A 71 3.87 3.85 5.28
C ARG A 71 4.00 5.36 5.00
N ILE A 72 4.11 5.75 3.72
CA ILE A 72 4.13 7.17 3.32
C ILE A 72 2.77 7.83 3.62
N MET A 73 1.66 7.14 3.33
CA MET A 73 0.32 7.59 3.70
C MET A 73 0.20 7.77 5.21
N ALA A 74 0.56 6.76 6.00
CA ALA A 74 0.53 6.81 7.46
C ALA A 74 1.37 7.97 8.03
N ALA A 75 2.61 8.15 7.54
CA ALA A 75 3.49 9.21 8.01
C ALA A 75 3.02 10.62 7.62
N SER A 76 2.51 10.80 6.40
CA SER A 76 1.95 12.09 5.96
C SER A 76 0.64 12.43 6.67
N GLN A 77 -0.21 11.44 6.99
CA GLN A 77 -1.43 11.62 7.78
C GLN A 77 -1.13 12.04 9.23
N LEU A 78 -0.17 11.39 9.90
CA LEU A 78 0.28 11.79 11.25
C LEU A 78 0.83 13.22 11.29
N PHE A 79 1.58 13.62 10.25
CA PHE A 79 2.11 14.98 10.13
C PHE A 79 0.98 16.00 9.91
N LYS A 80 0.08 15.76 8.95
CA LYS A 80 -1.04 16.66 8.63
C LYS A 80 -2.04 16.82 9.78
N SER A 81 -2.20 15.80 10.61
CA SER A 81 -3.03 15.82 11.83
C SER A 81 -2.33 16.43 13.05
N GLY A 82 -1.08 16.89 12.92
CA GLY A 82 -0.32 17.49 14.02
C GLY A 82 0.07 16.50 15.12
N LYS A 83 0.00 15.19 14.87
CA LYS A 83 0.43 14.14 15.82
C LYS A 83 1.95 13.98 15.85
N ILE A 84 2.64 14.41 14.78
CA ILE A 84 4.10 14.54 14.73
C ILE A 84 4.54 15.86 14.09
N ASP A 85 5.65 16.43 14.57
CA ASP A 85 6.23 17.66 14.00
C ASP A 85 7.28 17.38 12.92
N TYR A 86 8.07 16.31 13.06
CA TYR A 86 9.13 15.97 12.12
C TYR A 86 9.07 14.49 11.78
N ILE A 87 9.49 14.14 10.55
CA ILE A 87 9.63 12.77 10.11
C ILE A 87 11.11 12.45 9.99
N LEU A 88 11.60 11.55 10.85
CA LEU A 88 12.91 10.93 10.70
C LEU A 88 12.77 9.71 9.79
N VAL A 89 13.35 9.78 8.61
CA VAL A 89 13.28 8.76 7.57
C VAL A 89 14.50 7.84 7.70
N SER A 90 14.31 6.66 8.27
CA SER A 90 15.40 5.75 8.66
C SER A 90 15.43 4.49 7.81
N GLY A 91 16.48 4.32 7.02
CA GLY A 91 16.64 3.18 6.09
C GLY A 91 18.11 2.95 5.68
N ASP A 92 18.33 1.99 4.78
CA ASP A 92 19.66 1.64 4.28
C ASP A 92 20.08 2.57 3.10
N ASN A 93 21.40 2.76 2.97
CA ASN A 93 22.04 3.51 1.90
C ASN A 93 23.32 2.81 1.38
N ARG A 94 23.47 1.50 1.61
CA ARG A 94 24.65 0.71 1.18
C ARG A 94 24.83 0.57 -0.34
N HIS A 95 23.81 0.85 -1.15
CA HIS A 95 23.92 0.87 -2.61
C HIS A 95 23.80 2.30 -3.12
N GLU A 96 24.87 2.82 -3.73
CA GLU A 96 24.92 4.20 -4.27
C GLU A 96 23.84 4.45 -5.34
N SER A 97 23.44 3.40 -6.07
CA SER A 97 22.36 3.45 -7.06
C SER A 97 20.94 3.37 -6.48
N TYR A 98 20.77 3.17 -5.16
CA TYR A 98 19.44 3.04 -4.54
C TYR A 98 19.39 3.55 -3.09
N ASN A 99 19.21 4.86 -2.93
CA ASN A 99 19.07 5.51 -1.63
C ASN A 99 17.60 5.52 -1.18
N GLU A 100 17.24 4.56 -0.32
CA GLU A 100 15.86 4.35 0.14
C GLU A 100 15.31 5.55 0.94
N PRO A 101 16.05 6.18 1.88
CA PRO A 101 15.60 7.42 2.53
C PRO A 101 15.28 8.56 1.57
N ARG A 102 16.05 8.78 0.49
CA ARG A 102 15.75 9.80 -0.52
C ARG A 102 14.44 9.53 -1.25
N LEU A 103 14.14 8.27 -1.57
CA LEU A 103 12.88 7.87 -2.19
C LEU A 103 11.69 8.12 -1.26
N MET A 104 11.82 7.77 0.02
CA MET A 104 10.84 8.12 1.05
C MET A 104 10.65 9.64 1.19
N LYS A 105 11.71 10.45 1.14
CA LYS A 105 11.58 11.93 1.15
C LYS A 105 10.86 12.46 -0.09
N LYS A 106 11.19 12.00 -1.31
CA LYS A 106 10.47 12.39 -2.55
C LYS A 106 8.98 12.10 -2.41
N ALA A 107 8.63 10.90 -1.92
CA ALA A 107 7.25 10.46 -1.72
C ALA A 107 6.51 11.29 -0.66
N LEU A 108 7.14 11.61 0.48
CA LEU A 108 6.58 12.47 1.53
C LEU A 108 6.34 13.91 1.04
N ILE A 109 7.24 14.46 0.21
CA ILE A 109 7.06 15.78 -0.41
C ILE A 109 5.89 15.75 -1.40
N LYS A 110 5.78 14.73 -2.28
CA LYS A 110 4.58 14.56 -3.15
C LYS A 110 3.30 14.41 -2.31
N ALA A 111 3.37 13.77 -1.14
CA ALA A 111 2.26 13.66 -0.19
C ALA A 111 1.98 14.96 0.60
N GLY A 112 2.69 16.07 0.37
CA GLY A 112 2.44 17.38 0.99
C GLY A 112 3.10 17.60 2.35
N VAL A 113 4.19 16.87 2.67
CA VAL A 113 5.04 17.16 3.83
C VAL A 113 6.19 18.09 3.41
N PRO A 114 6.37 19.26 4.06
CA PRO A 114 7.45 20.19 3.70
C PRO A 114 8.85 19.58 3.88
N ALA A 115 9.76 19.88 2.96
CA ALA A 115 11.07 19.23 2.86
C ALA A 115 11.98 19.47 4.09
N GLU A 116 11.79 20.58 4.79
CA GLU A 116 12.48 20.98 6.02
C GLU A 116 11.94 20.29 7.29
N ARG A 117 10.80 19.59 7.19
CA ARG A 117 10.23 18.76 8.26
C ARG A 117 10.66 17.28 8.15
N ILE A 118 11.44 16.94 7.12
CA ILE A 118 11.90 15.58 6.82
C ILE A 118 13.42 15.48 7.01
N VAL A 119 13.84 14.72 8.02
CA VAL A 119 15.24 14.44 8.38
C VAL A 119 15.62 13.03 7.92
N PHE A 120 16.87 12.84 7.51
CA PHE A 120 17.38 11.54 7.05
C PHE A 120 18.13 10.78 8.13
N ASP A 121 17.96 9.46 8.15
CA ASP A 121 18.91 8.52 8.74
C ASP A 121 19.30 7.45 7.70
N PHE A 122 20.50 7.61 7.12
CA PHE A 122 21.06 6.72 6.10
C PHE A 122 21.73 5.44 6.68
N ALA A 123 21.73 5.26 8.00
CA ALA A 123 22.30 4.10 8.67
C ALA A 123 21.25 3.28 9.44
N GLY A 124 19.96 3.41 9.07
CA GLY A 124 18.84 2.64 9.58
C GLY A 124 18.74 1.22 9.02
N ILE A 125 19.86 0.49 8.99
CA ILE A 125 20.03 -0.73 8.17
C ILE A 125 19.28 -1.95 8.75
N SER A 126 19.03 -1.92 10.06
CA SER A 126 18.10 -2.80 10.74
C SER A 126 17.17 -1.98 11.64
N THR A 127 16.10 -2.62 12.13
CA THR A 127 15.21 -2.00 13.11
C THR A 127 15.97 -1.66 14.41
N LEU A 128 16.97 -2.46 14.78
CA LEU A 128 17.84 -2.19 15.91
C LEU A 128 18.73 -0.96 15.67
N ASP A 129 19.36 -0.87 14.49
CA ASP A 129 20.15 0.32 14.12
C ASP A 129 19.26 1.57 14.20
N SER A 130 18.10 1.56 13.54
CA SER A 130 17.15 2.68 13.50
C SER A 130 16.69 3.14 14.90
N VAL A 131 16.33 2.21 15.78
CA VAL A 131 15.81 2.53 17.12
C VAL A 131 16.90 3.08 18.03
N ILE A 132 18.09 2.45 18.05
CA ILE A 132 19.20 2.94 18.87
C ILE A 132 19.73 4.26 18.32
N ARG A 133 19.77 4.45 16.99
CA ARG A 133 20.19 5.71 16.37
C ARG A 133 19.21 6.84 16.65
N ALA A 134 17.89 6.59 16.58
CA ALA A 134 16.88 7.53 17.05
C ALA A 134 17.18 8.02 18.49
N ARG A 135 17.60 7.13 19.39
CA ARG A 135 17.92 7.46 20.79
C ARG A 135 19.28 8.12 21.02
N LYS A 136 20.35 7.62 20.39
CA LYS A 136 21.76 8.00 20.64
C LYS A 136 22.26 9.10 19.70
N VAL A 137 21.74 9.17 18.48
CA VAL A 137 22.21 10.07 17.41
C VAL A 137 21.26 11.25 17.28
N PHE A 138 19.97 10.99 17.09
CA PHE A 138 18.94 12.03 16.98
C PHE A 138 18.43 12.52 18.35
N LEU A 139 19.03 12.01 19.44
CA LEU A 139 18.80 12.38 20.84
C LEU A 139 17.32 12.35 21.27
N LEU A 140 16.51 11.52 20.62
CA LEU A 140 15.07 11.43 20.89
C LEU A 140 14.83 10.80 22.26
N LYS A 141 13.94 11.43 23.05
CA LYS A 141 13.46 10.90 24.34
C LYS A 141 12.13 10.18 24.19
N SER A 142 11.33 10.58 23.20
CA SER A 142 10.11 9.91 22.78
C SER A 142 9.95 9.99 21.25
N ALA A 143 9.20 9.05 20.68
CA ALA A 143 9.01 8.95 19.23
C ALA A 143 7.71 8.20 18.88
N THR A 144 7.13 8.50 17.72
CA THR A 144 6.10 7.66 17.10
C THR A 144 6.74 6.81 16.01
N PHE A 145 6.68 5.49 16.14
CA PHE A 145 7.21 4.53 15.17
C PHE A 145 6.20 4.25 14.06
N ILE A 146 6.61 4.38 12.80
CA ILE A 146 5.70 4.33 11.65
C ILE A 146 6.15 3.19 10.72
N SER A 147 5.41 2.10 10.78
CA SER A 147 5.59 0.87 9.98
C SER A 147 4.33 0.00 10.09
N GLN A 148 4.35 -1.21 9.54
CA GLN A 148 3.34 -2.23 9.82
C GLN A 148 3.48 -2.78 11.25
N GLY A 149 2.35 -3.25 11.83
CA GLY A 149 2.25 -3.67 13.24
C GLY A 149 3.36 -4.61 13.70
N PHE A 150 3.67 -5.65 12.92
CA PHE A 150 4.70 -6.63 13.27
C PHE A 150 6.10 -6.01 13.47
N GLN A 151 6.44 -4.96 12.71
CA GLN A 151 7.71 -4.25 12.83
C GLN A 151 7.65 -3.20 13.95
N ASN A 152 6.50 -2.57 14.16
CA ASN A 152 6.27 -1.66 15.28
C ASN A 152 6.40 -2.40 16.62
N GLU A 153 5.75 -3.55 16.81
CA GLU A 153 5.89 -4.42 17.99
C GLU A 153 7.37 -4.66 18.34
N ARG A 154 8.16 -5.07 17.34
CA ARG A 154 9.59 -5.36 17.50
C ARG A 154 10.42 -4.10 17.73
N ALA A 155 10.12 -2.99 17.07
CA ALA A 155 10.78 -1.71 17.30
C ALA A 155 10.53 -1.19 18.72
N LEU A 156 9.28 -1.30 19.21
CA LEU A 156 8.87 -0.90 20.55
C LEU A 156 9.56 -1.74 21.64
N PHE A 157 9.68 -3.06 21.43
CA PHE A 157 10.47 -3.95 22.29
C PHE A 157 11.94 -3.50 22.40
N ILE A 158 12.58 -3.12 21.29
CA ILE A 158 13.95 -2.58 21.30
C ILE A 158 13.98 -1.23 22.03
N ALA A 159 13.02 -0.33 21.77
CA ALA A 159 13.01 1.01 22.35
C ALA A 159 12.86 1.00 23.89
N ASP A 160 12.09 0.05 24.42
CA ASP A 160 11.90 -0.22 25.84
C ASP A 160 13.24 -0.56 26.53
N LYS A 161 14.11 -1.36 25.89
CA LYS A 161 15.47 -1.69 26.38
C LYS A 161 16.40 -0.47 26.39
N TYR A 162 16.25 0.43 25.41
CA TYR A 162 17.17 1.54 25.16
C TYR A 162 16.64 2.90 25.67
N ASP A 163 15.73 2.91 26.65
CA ASP A 163 15.17 4.13 27.27
C ASP A 163 14.60 5.15 26.27
N LEU A 164 13.95 4.66 25.20
CA LEU A 164 13.24 5.48 24.22
C LEU A 164 11.73 5.30 24.38
N LYS A 165 11.03 6.33 24.85
CA LYS A 165 9.57 6.28 25.09
C LYS A 165 8.80 6.31 23.77
N ALA A 166 8.57 5.16 23.16
CA ALA A 166 7.93 5.05 21.86
C ALA A 166 6.50 4.49 21.90
N VAL A 167 5.69 4.89 20.91
CA VAL A 167 4.41 4.27 20.53
C VAL A 167 4.45 3.93 19.04
N GLY A 168 3.73 2.90 18.60
CA GLY A 168 3.64 2.52 17.19
C GLY A 168 2.38 3.08 16.52
N PHE A 169 2.50 3.51 15.28
CA PHE A 169 1.36 3.74 14.38
C PHE A 169 1.41 2.73 13.24
N ASN A 170 0.38 1.89 13.17
CA ASN A 170 0.31 0.76 12.26
C ASN A 170 -0.18 1.24 10.89
N ALA A 171 0.75 1.32 9.94
CA ALA A 171 0.42 1.45 8.53
C ALA A 171 -0.39 0.23 8.06
N ILE A 172 -1.30 0.46 7.09
CA ILE A 172 -2.14 -0.59 6.50
C ILE A 172 -1.26 -1.74 5.98
N ASN A 173 -1.72 -2.95 6.24
CA ASN A 173 -1.14 -4.18 5.71
C ASN A 173 -1.73 -4.44 4.31
N PRO A 174 -0.92 -4.59 3.24
CA PRO A 174 -1.43 -5.00 1.94
C PRO A 174 -2.22 -6.30 1.96
N THR A 175 -3.24 -6.39 1.09
CA THR A 175 -4.10 -7.57 0.96
C THR A 175 -3.46 -8.68 0.11
N THR A 176 -2.47 -8.34 -0.73
CA THR A 176 -1.81 -9.31 -1.61
C THR A 176 -0.71 -10.11 -0.92
N SER A 177 -0.96 -11.41 -0.71
CA SER A 177 0.05 -12.44 -0.41
C SER A 177 0.95 -12.21 0.82
N PHE A 178 0.37 -11.74 1.92
CA PHE A 178 1.07 -11.62 3.21
C PHE A 178 1.68 -12.93 3.75
N ILE A 179 1.08 -14.07 3.36
CA ILE A 179 0.91 -15.22 4.26
C ILE A 179 2.19 -16.05 4.42
N ASN A 180 3.09 -16.08 3.43
CA ASN A 180 4.25 -16.99 3.46
C ASN A 180 5.59 -16.26 3.72
N ARG A 181 6.16 -15.57 2.73
CA ARG A 181 7.57 -15.11 2.79
C ARG A 181 7.81 -14.00 3.82
N VAL A 182 6.88 -13.06 3.98
CA VAL A 182 7.01 -11.96 4.95
C VAL A 182 6.82 -12.46 6.37
N GLY A 183 5.81 -13.31 6.62
CA GLY A 183 5.58 -13.94 7.93
C GLY A 183 6.78 -14.76 8.41
N ILE A 184 7.33 -15.64 7.57
CA ILE A 184 8.51 -16.45 7.90
C ILE A 184 9.73 -15.56 8.20
N ARG A 185 10.01 -14.56 7.35
CA ARG A 185 11.10 -13.59 7.58
C ARG A 185 10.94 -12.89 8.93
N GLU A 186 9.72 -12.50 9.28
CA GLU A 186 9.44 -11.75 10.49
C GLU A 186 9.50 -12.63 11.75
N PHE A 187 9.06 -13.90 11.67
CA PHE A 187 9.24 -14.88 12.74
C PHE A 187 10.73 -15.05 13.12
N PHE A 188 11.60 -15.26 12.13
CA PHE A 188 13.04 -15.31 12.37
C PHE A 188 13.61 -13.97 12.86
N ALA A 189 13.11 -12.84 12.36
CA ALA A 189 13.52 -11.51 12.83
C ALA A 189 13.15 -11.25 14.31
N ARG A 190 12.03 -11.79 14.80
CA ARG A 190 11.64 -11.74 16.22
C ARG A 190 12.61 -12.52 17.09
N ILE A 191 12.93 -13.76 16.73
CA ILE A 191 13.90 -14.59 17.45
C ILE A 191 15.26 -13.90 17.47
N LYS A 192 15.78 -13.49 16.30
CA LYS A 192 17.05 -12.76 16.20
C LYS A 192 17.07 -11.50 17.06
N CYS A 193 15.98 -10.74 17.10
CA CYS A 193 15.88 -9.53 17.91
C CYS A 193 16.06 -9.80 19.42
N VAL A 194 15.51 -10.89 19.95
CA VAL A 194 15.70 -11.24 21.37
C VAL A 194 17.16 -11.63 21.64
N PHE A 195 17.80 -12.38 20.74
CA PHE A 195 19.24 -12.66 20.82
C PHE A 195 20.09 -11.38 20.76
N ASP A 196 19.83 -10.50 19.78
CA ASP A 196 20.54 -9.23 19.60
C ASP A 196 20.44 -8.33 20.86
N VAL A 197 19.27 -8.30 21.51
CA VAL A 197 18.93 -7.38 22.61
C VAL A 197 19.32 -7.89 24.00
N TYR A 198 19.27 -9.21 24.24
CA TYR A 198 19.53 -9.79 25.57
C TYR A 198 20.79 -10.64 25.67
N ILE A 199 21.29 -11.20 24.57
CA ILE A 199 22.42 -12.15 24.58
C ILE A 199 23.67 -11.53 23.96
N LEU A 200 23.52 -10.77 22.87
CA LEU A 200 24.65 -10.19 22.12
C LEU A 200 24.91 -8.70 22.41
N ASP A 201 24.00 -8.02 23.12
CA ASP A 201 23.96 -6.56 23.32
C ASP A 201 24.37 -5.75 22.07
N SER A 202 23.82 -6.16 20.92
CA SER A 202 24.24 -5.70 19.60
C SER A 202 24.08 -4.19 19.48
N GLN A 203 25.18 -3.50 19.20
CA GLN A 203 25.19 -2.05 18.96
C GLN A 203 25.02 -1.75 17.45
N PRO A 204 24.55 -0.54 17.08
CA PRO A 204 24.40 -0.16 15.69
C PRO A 204 25.73 -0.17 14.94
N LYS A 205 25.71 -0.59 13.68
CA LYS A 205 26.93 -0.66 12.87
C LYS A 205 27.59 0.71 12.64
N PHE A 206 26.78 1.77 12.63
CA PHE A 206 27.25 3.14 12.51
C PHE A 206 26.48 4.03 13.50
N LEU A 207 27.17 4.63 14.45
CA LEU A 207 26.57 5.60 15.37
C LEU A 207 26.72 7.05 14.88
N GLY A 208 27.81 7.43 14.20
CA GLY A 208 27.96 8.78 13.66
C GLY A 208 28.03 9.88 14.74
N LYS A 209 27.79 11.14 14.36
CA LYS A 209 27.76 12.29 15.29
C LYS A 209 26.32 12.61 15.71
N PRO A 210 26.07 13.08 16.95
CA PRO A 210 24.72 13.50 17.35
C PRO A 210 24.18 14.66 16.52
N GLU A 211 22.91 14.58 16.12
CA GLU A 211 22.20 15.60 15.34
C GLU A 211 20.88 15.98 16.01
N SER A 212 20.61 17.27 16.16
CA SER A 212 19.36 17.77 16.75
C SER A 212 18.26 17.95 15.69
N ILE A 213 17.13 17.26 15.86
CA ILE A 213 15.96 17.44 14.97
C ILE A 213 15.21 18.75 15.30
N GLY A 214 15.26 19.69 14.36
CA GLY A 214 14.68 21.04 14.47
C GLY A 214 15.53 22.01 15.28
N LYS A 215 15.02 23.24 15.54
CA LYS A 215 15.70 24.30 16.32
C LYS A 215 15.85 24.01 17.83
N SER A 216 16.03 22.75 18.22
CA SER A 216 16.32 22.39 19.61
C SER A 216 17.83 22.40 19.81
N ALA A 217 18.33 23.37 20.57
CA ALA A 217 19.75 23.44 20.92
C ALA A 217 20.25 22.11 21.48
N LEU A 218 21.41 21.66 21.01
CA LEU A 218 22.12 20.50 21.56
C LEU A 218 22.24 20.66 23.09
N PRO A 219 21.85 19.66 23.90
CA PRO A 219 22.12 19.70 25.32
C PRO A 219 23.63 19.79 25.54
N LYS A 220 24.10 20.82 26.26
CA LYS A 220 25.45 20.83 26.84
C LYS A 220 25.49 19.75 27.94
N GLU A 221 25.83 18.55 27.49
CA GLU A 221 25.93 17.29 28.22
C GLU A 221 24.64 16.75 28.87
N LEU A 222 24.65 15.44 29.13
CA LEU A 222 23.52 14.67 29.64
C LEU A 222 23.43 14.78 31.17
N SER A 223 22.79 15.84 31.67
CA SER A 223 22.46 15.94 33.09
C SER A 223 21.41 14.90 33.50
N SER A 224 21.75 14.09 34.50
CA SER A 224 20.92 13.02 35.08
C SER A 224 19.89 13.50 36.10
N LYS A 225 19.77 14.81 36.34
CA LYS A 225 18.86 15.37 37.37
C LYS A 225 17.45 15.62 36.82
N PRO A 226 16.37 15.26 37.56
CA PRO A 226 15.01 15.54 37.15
C PRO A 226 14.72 17.06 37.17
N LYS A 227 14.16 17.58 36.07
CA LYS A 227 13.93 19.02 35.88
C LYS A 227 12.55 19.42 36.41
N LYS A 228 12.49 20.22 37.48
CA LYS A 228 11.25 20.89 37.93
C LYS A 228 10.87 22.04 36.99
N MET A 229 9.57 22.30 36.83
CA MET A 229 9.08 23.52 36.17
C MET A 229 9.32 24.72 37.10
N THR A 230 9.87 25.81 36.56
CA THR A 230 10.28 27.00 37.33
C THR A 230 9.61 28.30 36.87
N SER A 231 8.65 28.23 35.94
CA SER A 231 7.96 29.40 35.36
C SER A 231 6.44 29.20 35.34
N PRO A 232 5.64 30.22 35.70
CA PRO A 232 4.18 30.19 35.52
C PRO A 232 3.79 30.04 34.05
N LEU A 233 2.59 29.52 33.80
CA LEU A 233 2.00 29.48 32.46
C LEU A 233 1.67 30.92 32.00
N LYS A 234 2.21 31.34 30.86
CA LYS A 234 1.98 32.66 30.30
C LYS A 234 0.60 32.70 29.62
N GLN A 235 -0.25 33.67 30.00
CA GLN A 235 -1.53 33.90 29.35
C GLN A 235 -1.35 34.54 27.96
N LEU A 236 -2.33 34.32 27.09
CA LEU A 236 -2.38 34.87 25.73
C LEU A 236 -2.76 36.36 25.77
N THR A 237 -2.29 37.13 24.80
CA THR A 237 -2.64 38.54 24.60
C THR A 237 -3.46 38.71 23.32
N ASP A 238 -4.29 39.76 23.25
CA ASP A 238 -5.29 39.97 22.19
C ASP A 238 -4.70 39.92 20.76
N SER A 239 -3.47 40.42 20.59
CA SER A 239 -2.74 40.36 19.31
C SER A 239 -2.47 38.92 18.84
N ALA A 240 -2.26 37.97 19.76
CA ALA A 240 -2.10 36.56 19.44
C ALA A 240 -3.44 35.90 19.03
N GLU A 241 -4.57 36.39 19.55
CA GLU A 241 -5.90 35.91 19.14
C GLU A 241 -6.26 36.41 17.74
N GLN A 242 -5.98 37.68 17.43
CA GLN A 242 -6.18 38.25 16.08
C GLN A 242 -5.37 37.51 15.02
N LEU A 243 -4.08 37.23 15.27
CA LEU A 243 -3.24 36.41 14.37
C LEU A 243 -3.79 34.99 14.20
N ARG A 244 -4.39 34.41 15.25
CA ARG A 244 -5.00 33.08 15.21
C ARG A 244 -6.30 33.07 14.41
N GLN A 245 -7.13 34.11 14.51
CA GLN A 245 -8.33 34.27 13.66
C GLN A 245 -7.96 34.46 12.19
N ALA A 246 -7.00 35.31 11.88
CA ALA A 246 -6.50 35.49 10.51
C ALA A 246 -5.97 34.16 9.90
N ALA A 247 -5.20 33.40 10.69
CA ALA A 247 -4.71 32.08 10.29
C ALA A 247 -5.82 31.03 10.12
N LEU A 248 -6.92 31.12 10.87
CA LEU A 248 -8.10 30.28 10.67
C LEU A 248 -8.81 30.63 9.36
N ILE A 249 -9.08 31.91 9.09
CA ILE A 249 -9.74 32.37 7.86
C ILE A 249 -8.94 31.90 6.63
N ALA A 250 -7.63 32.14 6.59
CA ALA A 250 -6.75 31.71 5.51
C ALA A 250 -6.70 30.18 5.32
N LYS A 251 -6.98 29.39 6.37
CA LYS A 251 -7.03 27.93 6.30
C LYS A 251 -8.32 27.40 5.64
N TYR A 252 -9.45 28.11 5.80
CA TYR A 252 -10.75 27.68 5.27
C TYR A 252 -11.09 28.26 3.89
N GLU A 253 -10.50 29.41 3.52
CA GLU A 253 -10.67 30.04 2.20
C GLU A 253 -10.45 29.10 0.99
N PRO A 254 -9.37 28.29 0.90
CA PRO A 254 -9.18 27.38 -0.24
C PRO A 254 -10.22 26.25 -0.27
N ILE A 255 -10.76 25.83 0.88
CA ILE A 255 -11.78 24.77 0.97
C ILE A 255 -13.10 25.28 0.37
N ALA A 256 -13.48 26.52 0.65
CA ALA A 256 -14.66 27.16 0.05
C ALA A 256 -14.52 27.32 -1.47
N LYS A 257 -13.34 27.70 -1.96
CA LYS A 257 -13.05 27.82 -3.41
C LYS A 257 -13.17 26.45 -4.11
N HIS A 258 -12.53 25.41 -3.59
CA HIS A 258 -12.61 24.06 -4.16
C HIS A 258 -14.05 23.50 -4.23
N LEU A 259 -14.90 23.74 -3.22
CA LEU A 259 -16.31 23.33 -3.27
C LEU A 259 -17.07 24.02 -4.43
N THR A 260 -16.77 25.29 -4.66
CA THR A 260 -17.36 26.09 -5.75
C THR A 260 -16.91 25.59 -7.13
N ASP A 261 -15.61 25.30 -7.29
CA ASP A 261 -15.06 24.75 -8.54
C ASP A 261 -15.60 23.34 -8.84
N THR A 262 -15.75 22.50 -7.81
CA THR A 262 -16.29 21.14 -7.95
C THR A 262 -17.75 21.15 -8.41
N ALA A 263 -18.58 22.03 -7.83
CA ALA A 263 -19.98 22.21 -8.26
C ALA A 263 -20.08 22.67 -9.73
N LYS A 264 -19.18 23.56 -10.16
CA LYS A 264 -19.10 24.01 -11.56
C LYS A 264 -18.69 22.88 -12.52
N GLN A 265 -17.77 22.00 -12.11
CA GLN A 265 -17.37 20.83 -12.89
C GLN A 265 -18.49 19.79 -13.00
N ILE A 266 -19.24 19.54 -11.93
CA ILE A 266 -20.40 18.63 -11.94
C ILE A 266 -21.45 19.13 -12.94
N LYS A 267 -21.80 20.42 -12.90
CA LYS A 267 -22.77 21.01 -13.83
C LYS A 267 -22.31 20.88 -15.30
N ALA A 268 -21.05 21.20 -15.59
CA ALA A 268 -20.49 21.05 -16.94
C ALA A 268 -20.36 19.59 -17.40
N HIS A 269 -20.35 18.62 -16.48
CA HIS A 269 -20.40 17.20 -16.82
C HIS A 269 -21.82 16.73 -17.11
N GLN A 270 -22.82 17.19 -16.36
CA GLN A 270 -24.24 16.91 -16.62
C GLN A 270 -24.67 17.44 -18.00
N GLU A 271 -24.32 18.70 -18.31
CA GLU A 271 -24.60 19.32 -19.61
C GLU A 271 -23.98 18.53 -20.79
N LYS A 272 -22.83 17.87 -20.58
CA LYS A 272 -22.22 16.98 -21.59
C LYS A 272 -22.95 15.65 -21.73
N LEU A 273 -23.39 15.06 -20.61
CA LEU A 273 -24.11 13.79 -20.63
C LEU A 273 -25.49 13.92 -21.29
N GLU A 274 -26.16 15.06 -21.12
CA GLU A 274 -27.42 15.38 -21.81
C GLU A 274 -27.21 15.46 -23.34
N VAL A 275 -26.16 16.17 -23.80
CA VAL A 275 -25.82 16.25 -25.24
C VAL A 275 -25.44 14.88 -25.83
N GLU A 276 -24.71 14.04 -25.09
CA GLU A 276 -24.34 12.68 -25.52
C GLU A 276 -25.56 11.75 -25.58
N TYR A 277 -26.52 11.93 -24.67
CA TYR A 277 -27.80 11.21 -24.67
C TYR A 277 -28.66 11.57 -25.89
N ASP A 278 -28.89 12.86 -26.16
CA ASP A 278 -29.67 13.32 -27.32
C ASP A 278 -29.07 12.82 -28.65
N TYR A 279 -27.74 12.85 -28.78
CA TYR A 279 -27.07 12.32 -29.96
C TYR A 279 -27.30 10.81 -30.15
N SER A 280 -27.35 10.05 -29.05
CA SER A 280 -27.62 8.60 -29.09
C SER A 280 -29.07 8.28 -29.48
N GLN A 281 -30.04 9.07 -29.02
CA GLN A 281 -31.46 8.89 -29.38
C GLN A 281 -31.67 9.15 -30.87
N ASN A 282 -31.20 10.30 -31.38
CA ASN A 282 -31.32 10.66 -32.81
C ASN A 282 -30.65 9.62 -33.72
N ALA A 283 -29.48 9.09 -33.34
CA ALA A 283 -28.81 8.05 -34.12
C ALA A 283 -29.62 6.73 -34.17
N GLN A 284 -30.33 6.40 -33.09
CA GLN A 284 -31.14 5.19 -33.00
C GLN A 284 -32.48 5.34 -33.76
N GLU A 285 -33.06 6.53 -33.77
CA GLU A 285 -34.27 6.87 -34.54
C GLU A 285 -34.00 6.79 -36.06
N VAL A 286 -32.94 7.44 -36.55
CA VAL A 286 -32.50 7.36 -37.96
C VAL A 286 -32.19 5.93 -38.39
N THR A 287 -31.64 5.10 -37.49
CA THR A 287 -31.38 3.68 -37.79
C THR A 287 -32.68 2.89 -37.94
N ASN A 288 -33.72 3.21 -37.18
CA ASN A 288 -35.02 2.56 -37.30
C ASN A 288 -35.72 2.94 -38.62
N GLU A 289 -35.75 4.23 -38.96
CA GLU A 289 -36.31 4.72 -40.24
C GLU A 289 -35.65 4.04 -41.45
N GLN A 290 -34.31 3.91 -41.45
CA GLN A 290 -33.59 3.21 -42.52
C GLN A 290 -33.95 1.72 -42.65
N ASN A 291 -34.20 1.05 -41.53
CA ASN A 291 -34.62 -0.36 -41.54
C ASN A 291 -36.06 -0.52 -42.02
N GLU A 292 -36.94 0.45 -41.73
CA GLU A 292 -38.33 0.45 -42.17
C GLU A 292 -38.41 0.63 -43.70
N ILE A 293 -37.73 1.65 -44.24
CA ILE A 293 -37.61 1.88 -45.70
C ILE A 293 -37.03 0.66 -46.43
N LEU A 294 -35.96 0.05 -45.90
CA LEU A 294 -35.36 -1.14 -46.49
C LEU A 294 -36.32 -2.35 -46.49
N SER A 295 -37.23 -2.43 -45.50
CA SER A 295 -38.23 -3.50 -45.44
C SER A 295 -39.39 -3.27 -46.42
N GLU A 296 -39.78 -2.03 -46.68
CA GLU A 296 -40.75 -1.67 -47.73
C GLU A 296 -40.19 -1.99 -49.12
N GLU A 297 -38.95 -1.58 -49.42
CA GLU A 297 -38.27 -1.84 -50.70
C GLU A 297 -38.09 -3.36 -50.96
N GLN A 298 -37.84 -4.15 -49.92
CA GLN A 298 -37.81 -5.62 -50.02
C GLN A 298 -39.17 -6.24 -50.31
N ASN A 299 -40.25 -5.70 -49.74
CA ASN A 299 -41.60 -6.20 -50.00
C ASN A 299 -42.06 -5.84 -51.42
N GLU A 300 -41.81 -4.62 -51.91
CA GLU A 300 -42.08 -4.24 -53.30
C GLU A 300 -41.30 -5.11 -54.29
N ALA A 301 -40.02 -5.39 -54.03
CA ALA A 301 -39.20 -6.26 -54.87
C ALA A 301 -39.72 -7.71 -54.89
N LEU A 302 -40.26 -8.20 -53.77
CA LEU A 302 -40.91 -9.52 -53.67
C LEU A 302 -42.22 -9.58 -54.46
N GLU A 303 -43.06 -8.53 -54.39
CA GLU A 303 -44.29 -8.45 -55.19
C GLU A 303 -43.97 -8.42 -56.69
N GLN A 304 -43.06 -7.53 -57.13
CA GLN A 304 -42.61 -7.45 -58.53
C GLN A 304 -42.01 -8.78 -59.02
N ALA A 305 -41.17 -9.44 -58.22
CA ALA A 305 -40.61 -10.74 -58.57
C ALA A 305 -41.70 -11.83 -58.68
N SER A 306 -42.74 -11.78 -57.84
CA SER A 306 -43.88 -12.70 -57.92
C SER A 306 -44.75 -12.46 -59.16
N GLU A 307 -44.93 -11.19 -59.55
CA GLU A 307 -45.67 -10.79 -60.74
C GLU A 307 -44.94 -11.26 -62.01
N VAL A 308 -43.64 -10.97 -62.14
CA VAL A 308 -42.77 -11.46 -63.23
C VAL A 308 -42.69 -12.99 -63.27
N ALA A 309 -42.66 -13.67 -62.11
CA ALA A 309 -42.70 -15.12 -62.05
C ALA A 309 -44.05 -15.68 -62.54
N SER A 310 -45.17 -14.98 -62.26
CA SER A 310 -46.50 -15.36 -62.75
C SER A 310 -46.66 -15.15 -64.27
N GLU A 311 -46.08 -14.08 -64.83
CA GLU A 311 -45.99 -13.89 -66.28
C GLU A 311 -45.14 -14.99 -66.92
N SER A 312 -43.98 -15.31 -66.32
CA SER A 312 -43.06 -16.34 -66.79
C SER A 312 -43.68 -17.75 -66.78
N LEU A 313 -44.48 -18.08 -65.76
CA LEU A 313 -45.19 -19.36 -65.66
C LEU A 313 -46.35 -19.49 -66.66
N ASN A 314 -46.96 -18.37 -67.07
CA ASN A 314 -47.89 -18.35 -68.20
C ASN A 314 -47.18 -18.43 -69.57
N ALA A 315 -45.85 -18.26 -69.61
CA ALA A 315 -45.02 -18.23 -70.81
C ALA A 315 -44.10 -19.46 -71.01
N GLY A 316 -44.63 -20.67 -70.80
CA GLY A 316 -44.22 -21.87 -71.56
C GLY A 316 -42.89 -22.58 -71.22
N ASN A 317 -42.97 -23.59 -70.35
CA ASN A 317 -42.35 -24.94 -70.48
C ASN A 317 -40.86 -25.09 -70.92
N SER A 318 -39.96 -25.45 -69.99
CA SER A 318 -39.20 -26.75 -69.98
C SER A 318 -37.85 -26.76 -69.21
N ASN A 319 -37.71 -27.79 -68.34
CA ASN A 319 -36.50 -28.57 -67.95
C ASN A 319 -35.22 -27.99 -67.29
N THR A 320 -34.62 -28.82 -66.40
CA THR A 320 -33.23 -28.84 -65.87
C THR A 320 -32.75 -27.67 -64.98
N THR A 321 -32.00 -27.82 -63.86
CA THR A 321 -31.56 -28.98 -63.02
C THR A 321 -31.17 -28.43 -61.64
N TYR A 322 -31.37 -29.17 -60.53
CA TYR A 322 -30.80 -28.83 -59.21
C TYR A 322 -30.16 -30.07 -58.55
N ILE A 323 -29.10 -29.88 -57.76
CA ILE A 323 -28.30 -30.94 -57.12
C ILE A 323 -28.18 -30.65 -55.62
N ASP A 324 -28.38 -31.69 -54.80
CA ASP A 324 -28.30 -31.68 -53.34
C ASP A 324 -27.18 -32.64 -52.88
N PRO A 325 -26.15 -32.20 -52.11
CA PRO A 325 -25.08 -33.05 -51.64
C PRO A 325 -25.09 -33.24 -50.11
N ASN A 326 -25.72 -34.31 -49.63
CA ASN A 326 -25.71 -34.69 -48.23
C ASN A 326 -25.56 -36.23 -48.08
N GLU A 327 -24.32 -36.76 -48.09
CA GLU A 327 -24.08 -38.18 -47.74
C GLU A 327 -22.66 -38.52 -47.22
N ASN A 328 -22.65 -39.52 -46.33
CA ASN A 328 -21.69 -40.04 -45.34
C ASN A 328 -20.53 -40.91 -45.94
N PRO A 329 -19.72 -41.78 -45.25
CA PRO A 329 -19.86 -42.43 -43.92
C PRO A 329 -18.57 -42.63 -43.03
N SER A 330 -18.72 -43.38 -41.92
CA SER A 330 -17.84 -43.61 -40.73
C SER A 330 -16.99 -44.93 -40.77
N ASP A 331 -16.42 -45.58 -39.72
CA ASP A 331 -16.60 -45.60 -38.23
C ASP A 331 -15.40 -46.26 -37.43
N GLU A 332 -15.54 -46.42 -36.09
CA GLU A 332 -14.59 -47.00 -35.07
C GLU A 332 -13.26 -46.21 -34.83
N ALA A 333 -12.41 -46.47 -33.80
CA ALA A 333 -12.35 -47.61 -32.88
C ALA A 333 -12.10 -47.36 -31.36
N ASN A 334 -12.37 -48.42 -30.57
CA ASN A 334 -12.22 -48.63 -29.12
C ASN A 334 -10.98 -48.09 -28.37
N ALA A 335 -11.17 -47.48 -27.17
CA ALA A 335 -10.87 -48.13 -25.86
C ALA A 335 -11.03 -47.24 -24.58
N THR A 336 -11.75 -47.75 -23.57
CA THR A 336 -11.67 -47.50 -22.10
C THR A 336 -12.12 -46.17 -21.45
N ASP A 337 -12.56 -46.29 -20.19
CA ASP A 337 -13.41 -45.42 -19.33
C ASP A 337 -12.73 -45.21 -17.93
N PRO A 338 -13.23 -44.45 -16.92
CA PRO A 338 -13.99 -43.18 -16.85
C PRO A 338 -13.24 -42.03 -16.11
N GLU A 339 -13.88 -40.85 -16.08
CA GLU A 339 -13.82 -39.77 -15.06
C GLU A 339 -12.48 -39.25 -14.48
N LYS A 340 -12.17 -37.98 -14.83
CA LYS A 340 -11.87 -36.91 -13.83
C LYS A 340 -12.06 -35.49 -14.40
N LYS A 341 -13.13 -34.82 -13.99
CA LYS A 341 -13.38 -33.39 -14.31
C LYS A 341 -12.32 -32.48 -13.65
N VAL A 342 -11.35 -31.99 -14.42
CA VAL A 342 -10.51 -30.85 -14.03
C VAL A 342 -10.99 -29.59 -14.74
N VAL A 343 -11.76 -28.76 -14.03
CA VAL A 343 -12.21 -27.47 -14.54
C VAL A 343 -11.04 -26.49 -14.62
N LYS A 344 -10.35 -26.44 -15.77
CA LYS A 344 -9.45 -25.33 -16.12
C LYS A 344 -10.28 -24.06 -16.36
N ARG A 345 -10.59 -23.31 -15.29
CA ARG A 345 -11.00 -21.90 -15.43
C ARG A 345 -9.85 -21.12 -16.07
N SER A 346 -10.01 -20.75 -17.34
CA SER A 346 -9.07 -19.86 -18.01
C SER A 346 -9.12 -18.49 -17.33
N ARG A 347 -8.02 -18.09 -16.68
CA ARG A 347 -7.85 -16.70 -16.26
C ARG A 347 -7.70 -15.86 -17.53
N ARG A 348 -8.65 -14.96 -17.81
CA ARG A 348 -8.44 -13.82 -18.70
C ARG A 348 -7.32 -12.97 -18.10
N VAL A 349 -6.08 -13.25 -18.48
CA VAL A 349 -4.96 -12.34 -18.30
C VAL A 349 -5.21 -11.17 -19.26
N ARG A 350 -5.52 -9.98 -18.72
CA ARG A 350 -5.51 -8.76 -19.54
C ARG A 350 -4.11 -8.59 -20.13
N LYS A 351 -4.04 -8.39 -21.45
CA LYS A 351 -2.79 -8.35 -22.23
C LYS A 351 -2.18 -6.94 -22.35
N ASP A 352 -2.70 -5.98 -21.60
CA ASP A 352 -2.29 -4.57 -21.59
C ASP A 352 -0.96 -4.34 -20.83
N ILE A 353 -0.60 -5.19 -19.87
CA ILE A 353 0.62 -5.00 -19.05
C ILE A 353 1.84 -5.72 -19.66
N LYS A 354 2.38 -5.20 -20.77
CA LYS A 354 3.75 -5.55 -21.24
C LYS A 354 4.62 -4.41 -21.76
N LYS A 355 4.12 -3.17 -21.88
CA LYS A 355 4.93 -1.98 -22.20
C LYS A 355 4.37 -0.74 -21.49
N PHE A 356 4.74 -0.55 -20.22
CA PHE A 356 4.58 0.74 -19.54
C PHE A 356 5.95 1.24 -19.12
N ASN A 357 6.43 2.27 -19.80
CA ASN A 357 7.71 2.95 -19.53
C ASN A 357 7.50 4.28 -18.76
N GLY A 358 6.36 4.45 -18.08
CA GLY A 358 6.09 5.62 -17.23
C GLY A 358 6.75 5.53 -15.85
N ASP A 359 6.78 6.64 -15.12
CA ASP A 359 7.31 6.68 -13.75
C ASP A 359 6.37 5.86 -12.85
N PRO A 360 6.83 4.99 -11.92
CA PRO A 360 5.95 4.26 -10.99
C PRO A 360 5.05 5.14 -10.11
N TRP A 361 5.18 6.47 -10.21
CA TRP A 361 4.38 7.50 -9.57
C TRP A 361 3.19 7.99 -10.39
N ASP A 362 3.05 7.59 -11.66
CA ASP A 362 1.95 7.99 -12.56
C ASP A 362 0.65 7.22 -12.28
N TYR A 363 0.67 6.27 -11.36
CA TYR A 363 -0.49 5.50 -10.93
C TYR A 363 -1.40 6.24 -9.92
N TYR A 364 -0.92 7.34 -9.30
CA TYR A 364 -1.57 8.04 -8.17
C TYR A 364 -1.27 9.55 -8.11
#